data_AF-A0A9D5K2W5-F1
#
_entry.id   AF-A0A9D5K2W5-F1
#
_cell.length_a   1.000
_cell.length_b   1.000
_cell.length_c   1.000
_cell.angle_alpha   90.00
_cell.angle_beta   90.00
_cell.angle_gamma   90.00
#
_symmetry.space_group_name_H-M   'P 1'
#
loop_
_entity.id
_entity.type
_entity.pdbx_description
1 polymer ?
#
loop_
_entity_poly.entity_id
_entity_poly.type
_entity_poly.pdbx_seq_one_letter_code
_entity_poly.pdbx_strand_id
1 'polypeptide(L)'
;MKTEHILPVTIGICLLAVSVASAEIYLTGAIEDTLGSGRYRVREVLQVEEGKTLVIEAGTILMFENFSTLLVDGLLIALGEKDNPVEFTSIHRDSLESKPGAFDWNGIKITPRAEGVYMRHARIFYGTFGLSVESKTTPILLEQTSLRENGYSSLTRDGDIMEVWEGLPMDYRWNEEPLRKYARNGIPGTKEIGRGGLNKNRSAGNAVSALDDRSGELGVRFFSTSPRWKGATRIVTASSLVVGVTTWIIGAVRFNKHRDTYNSGKDYRTVNEADDKMNTARGFAIGGMVLSGVSAAGIGVTFVF
;
A
#
# COMPACT_ATOMS: atom_id res chain seq x y z
N MET A 1 -14.53 -71.95 37.60
CA MET A 1 -14.60 -70.47 37.75
C MET A 1 -13.18 -69.91 37.78
N LYS A 2 -12.78 -69.20 36.71
CA LYS A 2 -11.71 -68.17 36.59
C LYS A 2 -11.30 -68.11 35.10
N THR A 3 -12.08 -67.42 34.28
CA THR A 3 -11.84 -66.04 33.76
C THR A 3 -10.76 -66.02 32.68
N GLU A 4 -11.20 -66.10 31.42
CA GLU A 4 -10.39 -65.83 30.23
C GLU A 4 -10.16 -64.32 30.10
N HIS A 5 -8.90 -63.90 30.00
CA HIS A 5 -8.52 -62.51 29.74
C HIS A 5 -8.32 -62.32 28.23
N ILE A 6 -9.30 -61.68 27.59
CA ILE A 6 -9.22 -61.21 26.21
C ILE A 6 -8.36 -59.93 26.21
N LEU A 7 -7.18 -59.97 25.60
CA LEU A 7 -6.36 -58.78 25.35
C LEU A 7 -6.87 -58.06 24.09
N PRO A 8 -7.14 -56.73 24.14
CA PRO A 8 -7.51 -55.99 22.94
C PRO A 8 -6.28 -55.77 22.05
N VAL A 9 -6.44 -56.11 20.77
CA VAL A 9 -5.50 -55.84 19.68
C VAL A 9 -5.43 -54.34 19.45
N THR A 10 -4.34 -53.71 19.89
CA THR A 10 -4.06 -52.30 19.58
C THR A 10 -3.51 -52.22 18.15
N ILE A 11 -4.38 -51.97 17.18
CA ILE A 11 -3.99 -51.61 15.81
C ILE A 11 -3.41 -50.19 15.87
N GLY A 12 -2.09 -50.08 15.94
CA GLY A 12 -1.38 -48.82 15.76
C GLY A 12 -1.54 -48.35 14.32
N ILE A 13 -2.49 -47.44 14.09
CA ILE A 13 -2.56 -46.68 12.85
C ILE A 13 -1.37 -45.71 12.86
N CYS A 14 -0.28 -46.14 12.24
CA CYS A 14 0.87 -45.29 11.97
C CYS A 14 0.46 -44.35 10.82
N LEU A 15 -0.08 -43.18 11.18
CA LEU A 15 -0.31 -42.07 10.25
C LEU A 15 1.05 -41.59 9.73
N LEU A 16 1.46 -42.14 8.59
CA LEU A 16 2.52 -41.59 7.77
C LEU A 16 2.05 -40.22 7.28
N ALA A 17 2.41 -39.16 8.01
CA ALA A 17 2.28 -37.80 7.54
C ALA A 17 3.22 -37.63 6.34
N VAL A 18 2.67 -37.74 5.13
CA VAL A 18 3.36 -37.29 3.92
C VAL A 18 3.49 -35.77 4.03
N SER A 19 4.65 -35.31 4.49
CA SER A 19 5.01 -33.90 4.42
C SER A 19 5.23 -33.58 2.94
N VAL A 20 4.23 -32.96 2.32
CA VAL A 20 4.43 -32.33 1.02
C VAL A 20 5.24 -31.07 1.29
N ALA A 21 6.56 -31.15 1.04
CA ALA A 21 7.40 -29.97 1.02
C ALA A 21 6.90 -29.08 -0.13
N SER A 22 6.20 -27.99 0.21
CA SER A 22 5.87 -26.96 -0.77
C SER A 22 7.18 -26.31 -1.20
N ALA A 23 7.54 -26.42 -2.48
CA ALA A 23 8.64 -25.63 -3.02
C ALA A 23 8.26 -24.15 -2.89
N GLU A 24 9.06 -23.38 -2.16
CA GLU A 24 8.88 -21.94 -2.05
C GLU A 24 9.34 -21.29 -3.36
N ILE A 25 8.44 -20.59 -4.05
CA ILE A 25 8.77 -19.92 -5.32
C ILE A 25 9.35 -18.54 -4.98
N TYR A 26 10.61 -18.31 -5.35
CA TYR A 26 11.28 -17.03 -5.19
C TYR A 26 11.12 -16.17 -6.45
N LEU A 27 10.70 -14.93 -6.27
CA LEU A 27 10.57 -13.92 -7.32
C LEU A 27 11.59 -12.81 -7.11
N THR A 28 12.31 -12.42 -8.15
CA THR A 28 13.25 -11.31 -8.15
C THR A 28 13.53 -10.87 -9.59
N GLY A 29 14.02 -9.64 -9.77
CA GLY A 29 14.34 -9.07 -11.08
C GLY A 29 13.09 -8.74 -11.90
N ALA A 30 13.26 -8.71 -13.22
CA ALA A 30 12.17 -8.46 -14.16
C ALA A 30 11.15 -9.59 -14.13
N ILE A 31 9.87 -9.23 -14.11
CA ILE A 31 8.75 -10.16 -14.21
C ILE A 31 7.74 -9.67 -15.24
N GLU A 32 7.21 -10.62 -15.98
CA GLU A 32 6.04 -10.49 -16.83
C GLU A 32 5.17 -11.74 -16.65
N ASP A 33 3.98 -11.73 -17.26
CA ASP A 33 3.03 -12.86 -17.25
C ASP A 33 2.16 -12.95 -15.98
N THR A 34 1.53 -14.10 -15.77
CA THR A 34 0.47 -14.33 -14.79
C THR A 34 0.98 -15.15 -13.61
N LEU A 35 0.82 -14.62 -12.40
CA LEU A 35 0.99 -15.34 -11.15
C LEU A 35 -0.34 -15.97 -10.75
N GLY A 36 -0.41 -17.29 -10.85
CA GLY A 36 -1.56 -18.07 -10.37
C GLY A 36 -1.61 -18.16 -8.85
N SER A 37 -2.74 -18.62 -8.33
CA SER A 37 -2.97 -18.81 -6.89
C SER A 37 -1.83 -19.58 -6.22
N GLY A 38 -1.33 -19.05 -5.11
CA GLY A 38 -0.17 -19.62 -4.43
C GLY A 38 0.57 -18.62 -3.57
N ARG A 39 1.74 -19.04 -3.07
CA ARG A 39 2.59 -18.23 -2.20
C ARG A 39 3.94 -18.01 -2.87
N TYR A 40 4.33 -16.74 -2.97
CA TYR A 40 5.56 -16.33 -3.63
C TYR A 40 6.38 -15.48 -2.67
N ARG A 41 7.67 -15.78 -2.55
CA ARG A 41 8.59 -14.95 -1.77
C ARG A 41 9.31 -13.99 -2.70
N VAL A 42 9.18 -12.69 -2.45
CA VAL A 42 9.84 -11.65 -3.23
C VAL A 42 11.15 -11.25 -2.57
N ARG A 43 12.25 -11.25 -3.33
CA ARG A 43 13.57 -10.81 -2.91
C ARG A 43 14.01 -9.58 -3.67
N GLU A 44 14.65 -8.66 -2.96
CA GLU A 44 15.20 -7.42 -3.54
C GLU A 44 14.14 -6.64 -4.33
N VAL A 45 14.34 -6.42 -5.63
CA VAL A 45 13.38 -5.71 -6.48
C VAL A 45 12.71 -6.73 -7.40
N LEU A 46 11.38 -6.75 -7.38
CA LEU A 46 10.55 -7.37 -8.40
C LEU A 46 10.05 -6.26 -9.32
N GLN A 47 10.41 -6.28 -10.60
CA GLN A 47 10.15 -5.19 -11.53
C GLN A 47 9.21 -5.61 -12.66
N VAL A 48 8.09 -4.91 -12.80
CA VAL A 48 7.26 -4.96 -14.01
C VAL A 48 7.80 -3.90 -14.95
N GLU A 49 8.56 -4.31 -15.97
CA GLU A 49 9.19 -3.38 -16.91
C GLU A 49 8.17 -2.66 -17.81
N GLU A 50 8.59 -1.54 -18.41
CA GLU A 50 7.77 -0.79 -19.37
C GLU A 50 7.34 -1.67 -20.55
N GLY A 51 6.08 -1.57 -21.00
CA GLY A 51 5.53 -2.43 -22.05
C GLY A 51 5.15 -3.84 -21.58
N LYS A 52 5.45 -4.20 -20.32
CA LYS A 52 5.13 -5.50 -19.73
C LYS A 52 3.91 -5.42 -18.84
N THR A 53 3.21 -6.54 -18.72
CA THR A 53 2.07 -6.69 -17.82
C THR A 53 2.33 -7.82 -16.85
N LEU A 54 2.14 -7.55 -15.56
CA LEU A 54 2.05 -8.56 -14.51
C LEU A 54 0.59 -8.72 -14.11
N VAL A 55 0.07 -9.93 -14.27
CA VAL A 55 -1.27 -10.29 -13.78
C VAL A 55 -1.13 -11.16 -12.53
N ILE A 56 -1.90 -10.87 -11.50
CA ILE A 56 -1.88 -11.61 -10.24
C ILE A 56 -3.30 -12.10 -9.97
N GLU A 57 -3.48 -13.42 -9.97
CA GLU A 57 -4.79 -14.06 -9.82
C GLU A 57 -5.22 -14.16 -8.35
N ALA A 58 -6.52 -14.37 -8.15
CA ALA A 58 -7.14 -14.55 -6.84
C ALA A 58 -6.44 -15.63 -5.99
N GLY A 59 -6.34 -15.37 -4.69
CA GLY A 59 -5.68 -16.26 -3.73
C GLY A 59 -4.15 -16.26 -3.79
N THR A 60 -3.55 -15.34 -4.53
CA THR A 60 -2.10 -15.16 -4.55
C THR A 60 -1.61 -14.35 -3.35
N ILE A 61 -0.56 -14.82 -2.68
CA ILE A 61 0.12 -14.15 -1.57
C ILE A 61 1.58 -13.88 -1.96
N LEU A 62 1.95 -12.61 -2.11
CA LEU A 62 3.32 -12.15 -2.29
C LEU A 62 3.89 -11.71 -0.94
N MET A 63 4.93 -12.42 -0.50
CA MET A 63 5.61 -12.22 0.78
C MET A 63 6.96 -11.57 0.54
N PHE A 64 7.11 -10.33 0.95
CA PHE A 64 8.27 -9.49 0.68
C PHE A 64 9.31 -9.65 1.79
N GLU A 65 10.55 -9.99 1.41
CA GLU A 65 11.69 -9.96 2.33
C GLU A 65 12.04 -8.52 2.73
N ASN A 66 12.87 -8.38 3.76
CA ASN A 66 13.27 -7.07 4.27
C ASN A 66 13.91 -6.22 3.17
N PHE A 67 13.50 -4.95 3.10
CA PHE A 67 13.94 -3.99 2.09
C PHE A 67 13.61 -4.34 0.62
N SER A 68 12.72 -5.32 0.39
CA SER A 68 12.26 -5.65 -0.96
C SER A 68 11.13 -4.75 -1.45
N THR A 69 10.97 -4.64 -2.76
CA THR A 69 10.05 -3.71 -3.43
C THR A 69 9.40 -4.35 -4.65
N LEU A 70 8.12 -4.05 -4.89
CA LEU A 70 7.51 -4.22 -6.21
C LEU A 70 7.60 -2.89 -6.97
N LEU A 71 8.45 -2.83 -7.99
CA LEU A 71 8.63 -1.66 -8.85
C LEU A 71 7.81 -1.83 -10.13
N VAL A 72 6.96 -0.87 -10.45
CA VAL A 72 6.09 -0.93 -11.62
C VAL A 72 6.44 0.21 -12.57
N ASP A 73 7.05 -0.16 -13.69
CA ASP A 73 7.25 0.67 -14.89
C ASP A 73 6.27 0.33 -16.00
N GLY A 74 5.64 -0.85 -15.98
CA GLY A 74 4.61 -1.30 -16.93
C GLY A 74 3.20 -1.26 -16.36
N LEU A 75 2.44 -2.34 -16.58
CA LEU A 75 1.06 -2.50 -16.13
C LEU A 75 0.94 -3.57 -15.03
N LEU A 76 0.36 -3.21 -13.89
CA LEU A 76 0.07 -4.15 -12.80
C LEU A 76 -1.43 -4.41 -12.71
N ILE A 77 -1.83 -5.69 -12.77
CA ILE A 77 -3.22 -6.12 -12.64
C ILE A 77 -3.32 -7.16 -11.52
N ALA A 78 -3.96 -6.84 -10.40
CA ALA A 78 -4.22 -7.77 -9.31
C ALA A 78 -5.73 -8.04 -9.17
N LEU A 79 -6.17 -9.26 -9.50
CA LEU A 79 -7.58 -9.62 -9.61
C LEU A 79 -7.98 -10.59 -8.51
N GLY A 80 -8.08 -10.07 -7.30
CA GLY A 80 -8.62 -10.80 -6.17
C GLY A 80 -10.14 -10.96 -6.25
N GLU A 81 -10.62 -11.85 -5.39
CA GLU A 81 -12.02 -12.05 -5.06
C GLU A 81 -12.24 -11.77 -3.57
N LYS A 82 -13.50 -11.54 -3.17
CA LYS A 82 -13.86 -11.27 -1.78
C LYS A 82 -13.33 -12.35 -0.81
N ASP A 83 -13.49 -13.61 -1.20
CA ASP A 83 -13.10 -14.77 -0.38
C ASP A 83 -11.65 -15.21 -0.64
N ASN A 84 -11.10 -14.87 -1.81
CA ASN A 84 -9.72 -15.17 -2.23
C ASN A 84 -9.00 -13.89 -2.70
N PRO A 85 -8.65 -12.99 -1.78
CA PRO A 85 -7.98 -11.74 -2.12
C PRO A 85 -6.57 -11.99 -2.66
N VAL A 86 -6.02 -10.99 -3.35
CA VAL A 86 -4.57 -10.91 -3.59
C VAL A 86 -3.93 -10.20 -2.41
N GLU A 87 -2.89 -10.78 -1.82
CA GLU A 87 -2.21 -10.20 -0.65
C GLU A 87 -0.75 -9.86 -0.96
N PHE A 88 -0.35 -8.63 -0.64
CA PHE A 88 1.02 -8.14 -0.61
C PHE A 88 1.39 -7.88 0.85
N THR A 89 2.40 -8.58 1.36
CA THR A 89 2.62 -8.66 2.81
C THR A 89 4.07 -8.95 3.16
N SER A 90 4.39 -8.81 4.45
CA SER A 90 5.71 -9.12 4.99
C SER A 90 6.01 -10.62 4.95
N ILE A 91 7.29 -10.97 4.80
CA ILE A 91 7.75 -12.35 4.96
C ILE A 91 7.52 -12.92 6.37
N HIS A 92 7.31 -12.04 7.37
CA HIS A 92 7.06 -12.44 8.74
C HIS A 92 5.60 -12.84 9.01
N ARG A 93 4.69 -12.75 8.02
CA ARG A 93 3.25 -13.09 8.16
C ARG A 93 2.99 -14.40 8.89
N ASP A 94 3.73 -15.44 8.52
CA ASP A 94 3.56 -16.79 9.05
C ASP A 94 4.65 -17.18 10.06
N SER A 95 5.51 -16.23 10.45
CA SER A 95 6.61 -16.52 11.37
C SER A 95 6.13 -16.65 12.82
N LEU A 96 6.70 -17.63 13.50
CA LEU A 96 6.51 -17.86 14.93
C LEU A 96 7.44 -16.99 15.78
N GLU A 97 8.59 -16.60 15.22
CA GLU A 97 9.66 -15.90 15.92
C GLU A 97 9.57 -14.37 15.74
N SER A 98 9.16 -13.93 14.55
CA SER A 98 9.00 -12.51 14.21
C SER A 98 7.58 -12.27 13.74
N LYS A 99 6.92 -11.23 14.26
CA LYS A 99 5.58 -10.84 13.79
C LYS A 99 5.71 -9.77 12.72
N PRO A 100 4.82 -9.76 11.72
CA PRO A 100 4.86 -8.74 10.70
C PRO A 100 4.59 -7.36 11.32
N GLY A 101 5.31 -6.36 10.83
CA GLY A 101 5.23 -5.00 11.32
C GLY A 101 5.36 -3.99 10.18
N ALA A 102 4.94 -2.76 10.45
CA ALA A 102 5.22 -1.66 9.53
C ALA A 102 6.73 -1.56 9.25
N PHE A 103 7.09 -1.14 8.03
CA PHE A 103 8.48 -1.05 7.54
C PHE A 103 9.19 -2.39 7.27
N ASP A 104 8.48 -3.52 7.32
CA ASP A 104 9.10 -4.82 7.01
C ASP A 104 9.58 -4.90 5.56
N TRP A 105 8.93 -4.21 4.62
CA TRP A 105 9.35 -4.12 3.22
C TRP A 105 9.12 -2.70 2.70
N ASN A 106 9.58 -2.38 1.49
CA ASN A 106 9.51 -1.00 1.01
C ASN A 106 8.09 -0.62 0.60
N GLY A 107 7.38 -1.52 -0.08
CA GLY A 107 6.04 -1.27 -0.62
C GLY A 107 5.95 -1.46 -2.12
N ILE A 108 4.81 -1.07 -2.70
CA ILE A 108 4.61 -1.06 -4.15
C ILE A 108 4.92 0.36 -4.67
N LYS A 109 5.92 0.48 -5.53
CA LYS A 109 6.36 1.75 -6.11
C LYS A 109 5.94 1.83 -7.58
N ILE A 110 5.11 2.81 -7.91
CA ILE A 110 4.62 3.07 -9.26
C ILE A 110 5.37 4.28 -9.81
N THR A 111 6.16 4.07 -10.87
CA THR A 111 6.99 5.13 -11.45
C THR A 111 6.21 5.99 -12.45
N PRO A 112 6.76 7.12 -12.91
CA PRO A 112 6.20 7.87 -14.03
C PRO A 112 6.04 7.10 -15.34
N ARG A 113 6.78 5.98 -15.52
CA ARG A 113 6.70 5.15 -16.74
C ARG A 113 5.52 4.19 -16.73
N ALA A 114 4.97 3.90 -15.54
CA ALA A 114 3.87 2.96 -15.37
C ALA A 114 2.68 3.28 -16.27
N GLU A 115 2.24 2.26 -17.01
CA GLU A 115 1.05 2.30 -17.85
C GLU A 115 -0.24 2.33 -17.02
N GLY A 116 -0.20 1.73 -15.83
CA GLY A 116 -1.26 1.85 -14.85
C GLY A 116 -1.27 0.73 -13.82
N VAL A 117 -2.20 0.85 -12.87
CA VAL A 117 -2.42 -0.15 -11.83
C VAL A 117 -3.91 -0.41 -11.69
N TYR A 118 -4.31 -1.66 -11.89
CA TYR A 118 -5.64 -2.13 -11.54
C TYR A 118 -5.55 -3.15 -10.41
N MET A 119 -6.23 -2.91 -9.29
CA MET A 119 -6.36 -3.87 -8.21
C MET A 119 -7.82 -4.01 -7.80
N ARG A 120 -8.28 -5.25 -7.63
CA ARG A 120 -9.58 -5.56 -7.06
C ARG A 120 -9.43 -6.57 -5.94
N HIS A 121 -10.11 -6.35 -4.82
CA HIS A 121 -10.02 -7.21 -3.63
C HIS A 121 -8.56 -7.52 -3.24
N ALA A 122 -7.71 -6.50 -3.30
CA ALA A 122 -6.31 -6.61 -2.92
C ALA A 122 -6.08 -6.14 -1.48
N ARG A 123 -5.01 -6.64 -0.87
CA ARG A 123 -4.59 -6.31 0.49
C ARG A 123 -3.12 -5.95 0.50
N ILE A 124 -2.77 -4.76 0.97
CA ILE A 124 -1.38 -4.29 0.99
C ILE A 124 -0.99 -3.89 2.41
N PHE A 125 -0.15 -4.70 3.03
CA PHE A 125 0.14 -4.60 4.46
C PHE A 125 1.64 -4.55 4.76
N TYR A 126 1.99 -3.95 5.89
CA TYR A 126 3.33 -4.05 6.52
C TYR A 126 4.48 -3.39 5.73
N GLY A 127 4.17 -2.59 4.70
CA GLY A 127 5.17 -1.88 3.92
C GLY A 127 5.65 -0.60 4.63
N THR A 128 6.72 -0.01 4.12
CA THR A 128 7.08 1.39 4.42
C THR A 128 6.01 2.29 3.81
N PHE A 129 5.70 2.06 2.55
CA PHE A 129 4.49 2.54 1.90
C PHE A 129 3.63 1.35 1.49
N GLY A 130 2.30 1.51 1.43
CA GLY A 130 1.46 0.53 0.77
C GLY A 130 1.61 0.62 -0.75
N LEU A 131 1.11 1.73 -1.32
CA LEU A 131 1.25 2.08 -2.73
C LEU A 131 1.79 3.51 -2.84
N SER A 132 3.00 3.67 -3.39
CA SER A 132 3.62 4.97 -3.64
C SER A 132 3.56 5.28 -5.13
N VAL A 133 2.77 6.28 -5.52
CA VAL A 133 2.61 6.65 -6.93
C VAL A 133 3.39 7.92 -7.24
N GLU A 134 4.51 7.80 -7.93
CA GLU A 134 5.42 8.90 -8.27
C GLU A 134 5.02 9.60 -9.56
N SER A 135 3.72 9.75 -9.80
CA SER A 135 3.18 10.31 -11.03
C SER A 135 1.82 10.96 -10.79
N LYS A 136 1.60 12.13 -11.38
CA LYS A 136 0.30 12.80 -11.39
C LYS A 136 -0.69 12.20 -12.38
N THR A 137 -0.21 11.54 -13.43
CA THR A 137 -1.03 11.16 -14.58
C THR A 137 -1.30 9.66 -14.68
N THR A 138 -0.45 8.82 -14.10
CA THR A 138 -0.57 7.36 -14.19
C THR A 138 -1.97 6.89 -13.75
N PRO A 139 -2.68 6.13 -14.60
CA PRO A 139 -3.98 5.53 -14.27
C PRO A 139 -3.90 4.61 -13.06
N ILE A 140 -4.79 4.82 -12.09
CA ILE A 140 -4.92 3.95 -10.91
C ILE A 140 -6.40 3.62 -10.72
N LEU A 141 -6.69 2.33 -10.58
CA LEU A 141 -8.00 1.83 -10.23
C LEU A 141 -7.85 0.81 -9.11
N LEU A 142 -8.30 1.17 -7.91
CA LEU A 142 -8.40 0.27 -6.76
C LEU A 142 -9.87 0.07 -6.46
N GLU A 143 -10.29 -1.19 -6.36
CA GLU A 143 -11.66 -1.57 -6.03
C GLU A 143 -11.64 -2.54 -4.85
N GLN A 144 -12.34 -2.22 -3.78
CA GLN A 144 -12.38 -3.06 -2.58
C GLN A 144 -10.99 -3.46 -2.07
N THR A 145 -10.03 -2.53 -2.17
CA THR A 145 -8.65 -2.76 -1.76
C THR A 145 -8.44 -2.20 -0.36
N SER A 146 -7.80 -2.97 0.52
CA SER A 146 -7.52 -2.52 1.89
C SER A 146 -6.03 -2.36 2.12
N LEU A 147 -5.64 -1.28 2.78
CA LEU A 147 -4.26 -1.01 3.17
C LEU A 147 -4.22 -0.80 4.67
N ARG A 148 -3.28 -1.43 5.38
CA ARG A 148 -3.16 -1.32 6.84
C ARG A 148 -1.75 -1.58 7.31
N GLU A 149 -1.42 -1.06 8.48
CA GLU A 149 -0.13 -1.31 9.15
C GLU A 149 1.07 -1.00 8.24
N ASN A 150 0.92 -0.01 7.35
CA ASN A 150 2.02 0.55 6.56
C ASN A 150 2.65 1.71 7.35
N GLY A 151 3.96 1.86 7.26
CA GLY A 151 4.74 2.73 8.14
C GLY A 151 4.61 4.22 7.86
N TYR A 152 5.15 4.67 6.74
CA TYR A 152 5.16 6.08 6.31
C TYR A 152 3.78 6.51 5.81
N SER A 153 3.16 5.72 4.94
CA SER A 153 1.84 6.01 4.38
C SER A 153 1.20 4.77 3.75
N SER A 154 -0.13 4.70 3.72
CA SER A 154 -0.82 3.65 2.97
C SER A 154 -0.82 3.93 1.47
N LEU A 155 -1.14 5.16 1.07
CA LEU A 155 -1.19 5.58 -0.33
C LEU A 155 -0.56 6.97 -0.48
N THR A 156 0.32 7.15 -1.46
CA THR A 156 0.78 8.48 -1.88
C THR A 156 0.53 8.71 -3.36
N ARG A 157 0.39 9.98 -3.72
CA ARG A 157 0.26 10.44 -5.09
C ARG A 157 1.13 11.68 -5.28
N ASP A 158 2.18 11.54 -6.09
CA ASP A 158 3.13 12.60 -6.39
C ASP A 158 3.68 13.31 -5.13
N GLY A 159 3.94 12.52 -4.08
CA GLY A 159 4.41 13.01 -2.78
C GLY A 159 3.29 13.38 -1.80
N ASP A 160 2.06 13.57 -2.25
CA ASP A 160 0.91 13.84 -1.37
C ASP A 160 0.42 12.55 -0.72
N ILE A 161 0.19 12.58 0.60
CA ILE A 161 -0.40 11.45 1.32
C ILE A 161 -1.91 11.49 1.09
N MET A 162 -2.44 10.38 0.58
CA MET A 162 -3.88 10.22 0.38
C MET A 162 -4.52 9.66 1.65
N GLU A 163 -5.72 10.13 1.96
CA GLU A 163 -6.50 9.59 3.07
C GLU A 163 -6.94 8.15 2.75
N VAL A 164 -6.62 7.23 3.66
CA VAL A 164 -7.00 5.81 3.58
C VAL A 164 -7.43 5.37 4.97
N TRP A 165 -8.65 4.83 5.05
CA TRP A 165 -9.16 4.21 6.27
C TRP A 165 -8.46 2.89 6.52
N GLU A 166 -7.79 2.78 7.66
CA GLU A 166 -6.91 1.65 7.94
C GLU A 166 -7.67 0.32 7.97
N GLY A 167 -7.26 -0.62 7.10
CA GLY A 167 -7.81 -1.97 7.02
C GLY A 167 -9.20 -2.10 6.43
N LEU A 168 -9.88 -0.99 6.11
CA LEU A 168 -11.18 -1.02 5.46
C LEU A 168 -11.02 -1.11 3.92
N PRO A 169 -11.84 -1.91 3.23
CA PRO A 169 -11.88 -1.91 1.77
C PRO A 169 -12.26 -0.51 1.26
N MET A 170 -11.45 0.03 0.36
CA MET A 170 -11.70 1.31 -0.30
C MET A 170 -11.71 1.17 -1.81
N ASP A 171 -12.37 2.13 -2.45
CA ASP A 171 -12.28 2.37 -3.88
C ASP A 171 -11.48 3.65 -4.12
N TYR A 172 -10.53 3.61 -5.05
CA TYR A 172 -9.74 4.77 -5.46
C TYR A 172 -9.62 4.77 -6.98
N ARG A 173 -10.06 5.86 -7.61
CA ARG A 173 -10.21 5.96 -9.06
C ARG A 173 -9.50 7.22 -9.55
N TRP A 174 -8.50 7.04 -10.40
CA TRP A 174 -7.76 8.14 -11.01
C TRP A 174 -7.41 7.82 -12.46
N ASN A 175 -7.86 8.68 -13.39
CA ASN A 175 -7.68 8.47 -14.83
C ASN A 175 -8.02 7.02 -15.25
N GLU A 176 -9.10 6.45 -14.69
CA GLU A 176 -9.37 5.00 -14.70
C GLU A 176 -9.81 4.45 -16.07
N GLU A 177 -10.21 5.31 -17.01
CA GLU A 177 -10.77 4.92 -18.30
C GLU A 177 -9.93 3.88 -19.08
N PRO A 178 -8.59 4.00 -19.18
CA PRO A 178 -7.75 2.99 -19.84
C PRO A 178 -7.79 1.61 -19.17
N LEU A 179 -8.13 1.55 -17.87
CA LEU A 179 -8.13 0.35 -17.05
C LEU A 179 -9.49 -0.35 -17.02
N ARG A 180 -10.59 0.35 -17.32
CA ARG A 180 -11.95 -0.23 -17.26
C ARG A 180 -12.14 -1.48 -18.13
N LYS A 181 -11.36 -1.63 -19.20
CA LYS A 181 -11.39 -2.84 -20.05
C LYS A 181 -11.03 -4.11 -19.27
N TYR A 182 -10.14 -4.01 -18.29
CA TYR A 182 -9.75 -5.14 -17.42
C TYR A 182 -10.80 -5.43 -16.35
N ALA A 183 -11.45 -4.39 -15.83
CA ALA A 183 -12.55 -4.55 -14.88
C ALA A 183 -13.77 -5.28 -15.50
N ARG A 184 -14.03 -5.06 -16.80
CA ARG A 184 -15.13 -5.69 -17.53
C ARG A 184 -14.84 -7.12 -17.99
N ASN A 185 -13.62 -7.38 -18.48
CA ASN A 185 -13.31 -8.59 -19.24
C ASN A 185 -12.57 -9.66 -18.41
N GLY A 186 -12.25 -9.38 -17.14
CA GLY A 186 -11.43 -10.29 -16.33
C GLY A 186 -9.96 -10.35 -16.79
N ILE A 187 -9.25 -11.40 -16.37
CA ILE A 187 -7.83 -11.62 -16.67
C ILE A 187 -7.58 -11.64 -18.19
N PRO A 188 -6.66 -10.82 -18.73
CA PRO A 188 -6.29 -10.89 -20.15
C PRO A 188 -5.81 -12.30 -20.53
N GLY A 189 -6.53 -12.97 -21.44
CA GLY A 189 -6.15 -14.30 -21.94
C GLY A 189 -6.99 -15.48 -21.44
N THR A 190 -7.87 -15.28 -20.45
CA THR A 190 -8.88 -16.29 -20.12
C THR A 190 -10.08 -16.13 -21.07
N LYS A 191 -10.34 -17.14 -21.90
CA LYS A 191 -11.60 -17.21 -22.65
C LYS A 191 -12.72 -17.36 -21.64
N GLU A 192 -13.51 -16.31 -21.42
CA GLU A 192 -14.78 -16.44 -20.71
C GLU A 192 -15.64 -17.47 -21.45
N ILE A 193 -16.01 -18.57 -20.77
CA ILE A 193 -17.10 -19.43 -21.20
C ILE A 193 -18.37 -18.59 -21.06
N GLY A 194 -18.88 -18.11 -22.19
CA GLY A 194 -19.91 -17.09 -22.26
C GLY A 194 -21.13 -17.37 -21.42
N ARG A 195 -21.52 -16.40 -20.59
CA ARG A 195 -22.92 -16.22 -20.22
C ARG A 195 -23.58 -15.36 -21.28
N GLY A 196 -24.30 -16.04 -22.16
CA GLY A 196 -25.03 -15.43 -23.25
C GLY A 196 -26.12 -14.46 -22.77
N GLY A 197 -26.19 -13.34 -23.48
CA GLY A 197 -27.44 -12.68 -23.86
C GLY A 197 -28.22 -11.94 -22.77
N LEU A 198 -28.26 -10.61 -22.89
CA LEU A 198 -29.50 -9.92 -23.31
C LEU A 198 -29.15 -8.52 -23.82
N ASN A 199 -29.15 -8.41 -25.15
CA ASN A 199 -29.09 -7.17 -25.91
C ASN A 199 -30.40 -6.39 -25.73
N LYS A 200 -30.32 -5.14 -25.29
CA LYS A 200 -31.35 -4.13 -25.55
C LYS A 200 -30.68 -2.80 -25.91
N ASN A 201 -30.26 -2.68 -27.16
CA ASN A 201 -30.24 -1.39 -27.84
C ASN A 201 -31.66 -0.81 -27.88
N ARG A 202 -31.85 0.36 -27.29
CA ARG A 202 -32.74 1.39 -27.85
C ARG A 202 -32.12 2.77 -27.65
N SER A 203 -31.67 3.30 -28.78
CA SER A 203 -31.42 4.70 -29.08
C SER A 203 -32.46 5.64 -28.47
N ALA A 204 -31.98 6.72 -27.85
CA ALA A 204 -32.56 8.05 -28.01
C ALA A 204 -31.45 9.08 -27.77
N GLY A 205 -31.00 9.72 -28.85
CA GLY A 205 -30.28 10.97 -28.74
C GLY A 205 -31.22 12.10 -28.32
N ASN A 206 -30.68 13.10 -27.64
CA ASN A 206 -30.85 14.49 -28.04
C ASN A 206 -29.89 15.40 -27.28
N ALA A 207 -29.29 16.29 -28.06
CA ALA A 207 -28.50 17.43 -27.63
C ALA A 207 -29.36 18.42 -26.84
N VAL A 208 -28.77 19.05 -25.82
CA VAL A 208 -29.11 20.43 -25.46
C VAL A 208 -27.83 21.18 -25.12
N SER A 209 -27.79 22.38 -25.67
CA SER A 209 -26.74 23.38 -25.84
C SER A 209 -26.29 24.11 -24.57
N ALA A 210 -25.11 24.72 -24.73
CA ALA A 210 -24.49 25.80 -23.98
C ALA A 210 -25.45 26.83 -23.37
N LEU A 211 -25.09 27.34 -22.19
CA LEU A 211 -25.23 28.74 -21.80
C LEU A 211 -24.06 29.15 -20.89
N ASP A 212 -23.37 30.18 -21.38
CA ASP A 212 -22.42 31.07 -20.71
C ASP A 212 -23.11 31.84 -19.59
N ASP A 213 -22.47 32.01 -18.43
CA ASP A 213 -22.55 33.30 -17.73
C ASP A 213 -21.38 33.54 -16.78
N ARG A 214 -20.93 34.80 -16.80
CA ARG A 214 -19.78 35.34 -16.07
C ARG A 214 -20.21 35.93 -14.73
N SER A 215 -19.40 35.72 -13.70
CA SER A 215 -19.09 36.67 -12.62
C SER A 215 -18.11 35.95 -11.69
N GLY A 216 -17.09 36.51 -11.08
CA GLY A 216 -16.61 37.87 -10.84
C GLY A 216 -15.48 37.70 -9.83
N GLU A 217 -14.46 38.55 -9.92
CA GLU A 217 -13.17 38.49 -9.24
C GLU A 217 -13.23 38.37 -7.71
N LEU A 218 -12.23 37.72 -7.12
CA LEU A 218 -11.52 38.24 -5.92
C LEU A 218 -10.09 37.68 -5.93
N GLY A 219 -9.17 38.50 -6.45
CA GLY A 219 -7.74 38.24 -6.37
C GLY A 219 -7.18 38.64 -5.00
N VAL A 220 -6.30 37.80 -4.46
CA VAL A 220 -5.40 38.20 -3.38
C VAL A 220 -3.97 37.98 -3.88
N ARG A 221 -3.32 39.08 -4.27
CA ARG A 221 -1.89 39.14 -4.55
C ARG A 221 -1.14 39.31 -3.23
N PHE A 222 -0.23 38.39 -2.92
CA PHE A 222 0.87 38.67 -2.00
C PHE A 222 2.16 38.78 -2.80
N PHE A 223 2.60 40.02 -3.03
CA PHE A 223 4.01 40.32 -3.25
C PHE A 223 4.68 40.36 -1.88
N SER A 224 5.73 39.56 -1.70
CA SER A 224 6.76 39.87 -0.70
C SER A 224 8.09 39.34 -1.20
N THR A 225 8.92 40.32 -1.53
CA THR A 225 10.33 40.32 -1.91
C THR A 225 11.21 39.31 -1.17
N SER A 226 12.07 38.62 -1.92
CA SER A 226 13.21 37.87 -1.40
C SER A 226 14.28 38.82 -0.80
N PRO A 227 14.70 38.65 0.46
CA PRO A 227 15.93 39.27 0.94
C PRO A 227 17.13 38.39 0.61
N ARG A 228 18.05 38.93 -0.20
CA ARG A 228 19.42 38.41 -0.29
C ARG A 228 20.07 38.60 1.07
N TRP A 229 20.42 37.51 1.76
CA TRP A 229 21.34 37.55 2.91
C TRP A 229 22.59 36.72 2.58
N LYS A 230 23.69 37.43 2.34
CA LYS A 230 25.05 36.91 2.46
C LYS A 230 25.41 36.97 3.95
N GLY A 231 25.87 35.86 4.52
CA GLY A 231 26.53 35.82 5.82
C GLY A 231 25.68 35.29 6.99
N ALA A 232 25.56 33.96 7.10
CA ALA A 232 25.34 33.24 8.37
C ALA A 232 25.57 31.73 8.18
N THR A 233 26.67 31.34 7.52
CA THR A 233 27.10 29.94 7.51
C THR A 233 27.99 29.74 8.73
N ARG A 234 27.42 29.28 9.86
CA ARG A 234 28.13 28.52 10.91
C ARG A 234 27.23 28.24 12.12
N ILE A 235 27.17 26.95 12.48
CA ILE A 235 26.57 26.34 13.68
C ILE A 235 25.04 26.09 13.62
N VAL A 236 24.65 25.08 12.82
CA VAL A 236 23.47 24.24 13.11
C VAL A 236 24.01 22.84 13.41
N THR A 237 24.67 22.70 14.55
CA THR A 237 25.36 21.47 14.98
C THR A 237 24.51 20.72 16.00
N ALA A 238 24.25 19.42 15.76
CA ALA A 238 23.70 18.41 16.67
C ALA A 238 22.34 18.68 17.37
N SER A 239 22.08 19.88 17.86
CA SER A 239 20.87 20.30 18.58
C SER A 239 19.60 20.13 17.75
N SER A 240 19.65 20.42 16.45
CA SER A 240 18.48 20.26 15.56
C SER A 240 18.15 18.79 15.26
N LEU A 241 19.14 17.90 15.26
CA LEU A 241 18.93 16.45 15.16
C LEU A 241 18.29 15.91 16.44
N VAL A 242 18.81 16.31 17.60
CA VAL A 242 18.25 15.89 18.90
C VAL A 242 16.81 16.40 19.06
N VAL A 243 16.54 17.66 18.71
CA VAL A 243 15.18 18.23 18.73
C VAL A 243 14.26 17.52 17.73
N GLY A 244 14.72 17.22 16.51
CA GLY A 244 13.94 16.48 15.53
C GLY A 244 13.58 15.06 16.00
N VAL A 245 14.56 14.30 16.47
CA VAL A 245 14.37 12.92 16.94
C VAL A 245 13.48 12.88 18.19
N THR A 246 13.68 13.79 19.15
CA THR A 246 12.84 13.85 20.36
C THR A 246 11.40 14.25 20.03
N THR A 247 11.20 15.23 19.14
CA THR A 247 9.86 15.64 18.69
C THR A 247 9.15 14.49 17.95
N TRP A 248 9.90 13.71 17.16
CA TRP A 248 9.41 12.51 16.49
C TRP A 248 8.95 11.43 17.49
N ILE A 249 9.80 11.08 18.47
CA ILE A 249 9.47 10.08 19.50
C ILE A 249 8.24 10.52 20.32
N ILE A 250 8.17 11.78 20.72
CA ILE A 250 7.04 12.32 21.48
C ILE A 250 5.73 12.23 20.67
N GLY A 251 5.80 12.55 19.37
CA GLY A 251 4.66 12.41 18.45
C GLY A 251 4.19 10.95 18.34
N ALA A 252 5.12 10.01 18.14
CA ALA A 252 4.82 8.58 18.04
C ALA A 252 4.22 8.01 19.32
N VAL A 253 4.75 8.38 20.49
CA VAL A 253 4.21 7.94 21.80
C VAL A 253 2.81 8.51 22.04
N ARG A 254 2.57 9.78 21.72
CA ARG A 254 1.23 10.40 21.84
C ARG A 254 0.24 9.76 20.89
N PHE A 255 0.64 9.48 19.65
CA PHE A 255 -0.19 8.78 18.67
C PHE A 255 -0.61 7.41 19.20
N ASN A 256 0.35 6.62 19.70
CA ASN A 256 0.07 5.30 20.23
C ASN A 256 -0.88 5.35 21.45
N LYS A 257 -0.71 6.33 22.34
CA LYS A 257 -1.60 6.53 23.50
C LYS A 257 -3.04 6.83 23.10
N HIS A 258 -3.26 7.61 22.04
CA HIS A 258 -4.61 7.96 21.58
C HIS A 258 -5.22 6.90 20.67
N ARG A 259 -4.39 6.09 20.00
CA ARG A 259 -4.80 4.92 19.22
C ARG A 259 -5.58 3.91 20.05
N ASP A 260 -5.15 3.63 21.28
CA ASP A 260 -5.86 2.70 22.17
C ASP A 260 -7.25 3.23 22.58
N THR A 261 -7.38 4.56 22.70
CA THR A 261 -8.66 5.22 23.00
C THR A 261 -9.59 5.25 21.79
N TYR A 262 -9.05 5.49 20.59
CA TYR A 262 -9.77 5.36 19.32
C TYR A 262 -10.30 3.93 19.11
N ASN A 263 -9.46 2.92 19.37
CA ASN A 263 -9.80 1.50 19.17
C ASN A 263 -10.75 0.93 20.24
N SER A 264 -10.80 1.54 21.44
CA SER A 264 -11.67 1.09 22.53
C SER A 264 -12.95 1.94 22.69
N GLY A 265 -13.03 3.08 22.01
CA GLY A 265 -14.15 4.01 22.07
C GLY A 265 -15.44 3.40 21.56
N LYS A 266 -16.49 3.44 22.39
CA LYS A 266 -17.86 3.02 22.01
C LYS A 266 -18.76 4.19 21.61
N ASP A 267 -18.31 5.43 21.83
CA ASP A 267 -19.06 6.66 21.58
C ASP A 267 -18.36 7.54 20.54
N TYR A 268 -19.13 8.05 19.58
CA TYR A 268 -18.66 8.83 18.43
C TYR A 268 -17.87 10.09 18.82
N ARG A 269 -18.26 10.77 19.91
CA ARG A 269 -17.52 11.95 20.38
C ARG A 269 -16.12 11.61 20.89
N THR A 270 -15.99 10.50 21.60
CA THR A 270 -14.69 10.04 22.14
C THR A 270 -13.75 9.58 21.04
N VAL A 271 -14.29 8.98 19.97
CA VAL A 271 -13.54 8.56 18.80
C VAL A 271 -13.04 9.77 18.00
N ASN A 272 -13.90 10.76 17.72
CA ASN A 272 -13.48 11.97 17.02
C ASN A 272 -12.46 12.80 17.80
N GLU A 273 -12.60 12.90 19.13
CA GLU A 273 -11.62 13.61 19.95
C GLU A 273 -10.28 12.86 20.04
N ALA A 274 -10.30 11.52 20.00
CA ALA A 274 -9.09 10.71 19.89
C ALA A 274 -8.44 10.87 18.51
N ASP A 275 -9.23 10.95 17.44
CA ASP A 275 -8.77 11.18 16.07
C ASP A 275 -8.08 12.55 15.91
N ASP A 276 -8.68 13.63 16.43
CA ASP A 276 -8.06 14.97 16.43
C ASP A 276 -6.72 14.99 17.19
N LYS A 277 -6.64 14.27 18.32
CA LYS A 277 -5.40 14.13 19.11
C LYS A 277 -4.36 13.27 18.39
N MET A 278 -4.79 12.25 17.64
CA MET A 278 -3.93 11.44 16.79
C MET A 278 -3.40 12.25 15.60
N ASN A 279 -4.23 13.05 14.93
CA ASN A 279 -3.83 13.93 13.83
C ASN A 279 -2.85 15.01 14.29
N THR A 280 -3.07 15.57 15.49
CA THR A 280 -2.12 16.48 16.11
C THR A 280 -0.78 15.78 16.42
N ALA A 281 -0.82 14.58 17.01
CA ALA A 281 0.38 13.80 17.33
C ALA A 281 1.16 13.37 16.07
N ARG A 282 0.46 13.05 14.97
CA ARG A 282 1.04 12.81 13.64
C ARG A 282 1.78 14.05 13.13
N GLY A 283 1.19 15.24 13.27
CA GLY A 283 1.85 16.50 12.91
C GLY A 283 3.18 16.71 13.66
N PHE A 284 3.23 16.40 14.96
CA PHE A 284 4.47 16.44 15.74
C PHE A 284 5.50 15.40 15.26
N ALA A 285 5.05 14.17 14.98
CA ALA A 285 5.94 13.11 14.51
C ALA A 285 6.58 13.46 13.16
N ILE A 286 5.77 13.93 12.20
CA ILE A 286 6.21 14.36 10.87
C ILE A 286 7.15 15.57 10.97
N GLY A 287 6.82 16.58 11.78
CA GLY A 287 7.68 17.74 12.00
C GLY A 287 9.06 17.37 12.53
N GLY A 288 9.14 16.42 13.47
CA GLY A 288 10.40 15.90 13.99
C GLY A 288 11.27 15.18 12.96
N MET A 289 10.65 14.39 12.07
CA MET A 289 11.35 13.74 10.94
C MET A 289 11.90 14.75 9.93
N VAL A 290 11.14 15.79 9.58
CA VAL A 290 11.61 16.84 8.66
C VAL A 290 12.79 17.63 9.25
N LEU A 291 12.70 17.98 10.53
CA LEU A 291 13.78 18.69 11.26
C LEU A 291 15.08 17.87 11.34
N SER A 292 14.97 16.56 11.54
CA SER A 292 16.13 15.66 11.55
C SER A 292 16.70 15.39 10.15
N GLY A 293 15.84 15.23 9.13
CA GLY A 293 16.26 15.04 7.73
C GLY A 293 16.98 16.24 7.12
N VAL A 294 16.48 17.46 7.33
CA VAL A 294 17.15 18.71 6.88
C VAL A 294 18.51 18.89 7.54
N SER A 295 18.65 18.47 8.80
CA SER A 295 19.92 18.54 9.54
C SER A 295 20.94 17.51 9.05
N ALA A 296 20.50 16.31 8.67
CA ALA A 296 21.36 15.27 8.09
C ALA A 296 21.89 15.68 6.70
N ALA A 297 21.05 16.31 5.87
CA ALA A 297 21.45 16.82 4.56
C ALA A 297 22.47 17.97 4.65
N GLY A 298 22.40 18.80 5.71
CA GLY A 298 23.37 19.88 5.95
C GLY A 298 24.78 19.39 6.33
N ILE A 299 24.92 18.20 6.91
CA ILE A 299 26.21 17.61 7.27
C ILE A 299 26.95 17.07 6.03
N GLY A 300 26.22 16.60 5.02
CA GLY A 300 26.78 16.09 3.76
C GLY A 300 27.46 17.14 2.86
N VAL A 301 27.25 18.44 3.11
CA VAL A 301 27.78 19.53 2.26
C VAL A 301 29.01 20.22 2.87
N THR A 302 29.49 19.81 4.06
CA THR A 302 30.61 20.51 4.74
C THR A 302 31.96 19.76 4.68
N PHE A 303 32.16 18.80 3.77
CA PHE A 303 33.46 18.11 3.61
C PHE A 303 34.13 18.23 2.25
N VAL A 304 33.66 19.14 1.39
CA VAL A 304 34.40 19.52 0.18
C VAL A 304 34.44 21.03 0.10
N PHE A 305 35.48 21.63 0.69
CA PHE A 305 36.26 22.78 0.23
C PHE A 305 37.37 23.06 1.26
#